data_AF-A0A9E3U163-F1
#
_entry.id   AF-A0A9E3U163-F1
#
_cell.length_a   1.000
_cell.length_b   1.000
_cell.length_c   1.000
_cell.angle_alpha   90.00
_cell.angle_beta   90.00
_cell.angle_gamma   90.00
#
_symmetry.space_group_name_H-M   'P 1'
#
loop_
_entity.id
_entity.type
_entity.pdbx_description
1 polymer ?
#
loop_
_entity_poly.entity_id
_entity_poly.type
_entity_poly.pdbx_seq_one_letter_code
_entity_poly.pdbx_strand_id
1 'polypeptide(L)'
;PDWIAAFGPAGGQMLDVTAAGSLAAWVSALLLGLAAACTVLIYGIRRHKMDDYRGRYRLWLWAAAGLLLASVDAVAGLRPAFDVVVGALSGRALLIGSLSWATAACFVIGGALGVRVAIDTWRSRGSTATLAGAGLLYAMAAWLAAAPVAADAMLAAMASSFVASLAHLTLLLGLMLYARYVLLEARGRLRVRRPRKKKAKPAADAVAEVNAAAGSTGRKIKIDPPHYKKAAPQTEEQPAAAKSEDKPSAASSGKAAASTDDDGPAEGSPQWRKLPKSERRRLAKLRRESAAA
;
A
#
# COMPACT_ATOMS: atom_id res chain seq x y z
N PRO A 1 -41.47 13.85 28.55
CA PRO A 1 -40.50 14.08 29.64
C PRO A 1 -39.86 15.47 29.46
N ASP A 2 -39.78 16.25 30.53
CA ASP A 2 -39.74 17.73 30.42
C ASP A 2 -38.39 18.32 30.00
N TRP A 3 -37.36 17.49 29.84
CA TRP A 3 -36.05 17.93 29.34
C TRP A 3 -36.10 18.53 27.92
N ILE A 4 -37.06 18.12 27.08
CA ILE A 4 -37.26 18.70 25.74
C ILE A 4 -37.65 20.19 25.84
N ALA A 5 -38.42 20.57 26.86
CA ALA A 5 -38.78 21.97 27.11
C ALA A 5 -37.57 22.79 27.59
N ALA A 6 -36.64 22.18 28.34
CA ALA A 6 -35.43 22.84 28.85
C ALA A 6 -34.38 23.14 27.77
N PHE A 7 -34.26 22.29 26.75
CA PHE A 7 -33.31 22.47 25.64
C PHE A 7 -33.89 23.20 24.42
N GLY A 8 -35.21 23.43 24.40
CA GLY A 8 -35.93 23.98 23.25
C GLY A 8 -35.93 23.06 22.02
N PRO A 9 -36.66 23.45 20.95
CA PRO A 9 -36.80 22.61 19.75
C PRO A 9 -35.47 22.33 19.05
N ALA A 10 -34.51 23.26 19.10
CA ALA A 10 -33.18 23.09 18.51
C ALA A 10 -32.32 22.04 19.25
N GLY A 11 -32.35 22.01 20.58
CA GLY A 11 -31.60 21.02 21.35
C GLY A 11 -32.19 19.60 21.26
N GLY A 12 -33.50 19.49 21.07
CA GLY A 12 -34.14 18.22 20.70
C GLY A 12 -33.59 17.62 19.40
N GLN A 13 -33.42 18.45 18.36
CA GLN A 13 -32.86 18.03 17.07
C GLN A 13 -31.38 17.59 17.16
N MET A 14 -30.59 18.16 18.08
CA MET A 14 -29.20 17.73 18.29
C MET A 14 -29.08 16.32 18.89
N LEU A 15 -30.09 15.90 19.67
CA LEU A 15 -30.14 14.59 20.33
C LEU A 15 -30.90 13.54 19.49
N ASP A 16 -31.70 13.96 18.51
CA ASP A 16 -32.30 13.07 17.53
C ASP A 16 -31.21 12.48 16.62
N VAL A 17 -30.95 11.18 16.80
CA VAL A 17 -29.92 10.43 16.07
C VAL A 17 -30.21 10.37 14.56
N THR A 18 -31.46 10.55 14.15
CA THR A 18 -31.87 10.56 12.72
C THR A 18 -31.70 11.91 12.05
N ALA A 19 -31.58 12.99 12.81
CA ALA A 19 -31.48 14.35 12.27
C ALA A 19 -30.09 14.62 11.64
N ALA A 20 -30.09 15.35 10.52
CA ALA A 20 -28.86 15.89 9.95
C ALA A 20 -28.24 16.91 10.93
N GLY A 21 -26.92 16.83 11.13
CA GLY A 21 -26.22 17.66 12.11
C GLY A 21 -26.42 17.25 13.59
N SER A 22 -26.99 16.08 13.87
CA SER A 22 -27.05 15.50 15.22
C SER A 22 -25.67 15.23 15.83
N LEU A 23 -25.61 15.03 17.15
CA LEU A 23 -24.34 14.73 17.84
C LEU A 23 -23.67 13.47 17.27
N ALA A 24 -24.45 12.45 16.88
CA ALA A 24 -23.94 11.23 16.27
C ALA A 24 -23.34 11.47 14.87
N ALA A 25 -23.95 12.37 14.09
CA ALA A 25 -23.41 12.84 12.81
C ALA A 25 -22.07 13.57 12.98
N TRP A 26 -21.96 14.49 13.94
CA TRP A 26 -20.71 15.19 14.25
C TRP A 26 -19.59 14.24 14.69
N VAL A 27 -19.87 13.29 15.60
CA VAL A 27 -18.88 12.30 16.04
C VAL A 27 -18.44 11.41 14.88
N SER A 28 -19.37 10.96 14.03
CA SER A 28 -19.04 10.18 12.83
C SER A 28 -18.18 10.96 11.84
N ALA A 29 -18.50 12.23 11.60
CA ALA A 29 -17.72 13.11 10.73
C ALA A 29 -16.30 13.35 11.26
N LEU A 30 -16.14 13.57 12.56
CA LEU A 30 -14.82 13.71 13.20
C LEU A 30 -13.98 12.42 13.07
N LEU A 31 -14.57 11.25 13.32
CA LEU A 31 -13.88 9.96 13.17
C LEU A 31 -13.49 9.69 11.70
N LEU A 32 -14.35 10.01 10.74
CA LEU A 32 -14.07 9.92 9.30
C LEU A 32 -13.01 10.92 8.84
N GLY A 33 -13.03 12.15 9.37
CA GLY A 33 -12.03 13.18 9.09
C GLY A 33 -10.64 12.81 9.63
N LEU A 34 -10.57 12.25 10.84
CA LEU A 34 -9.35 11.67 11.40
C LEU A 34 -8.87 10.47 10.57
N ALA A 35 -9.78 9.58 10.13
CA ALA A 35 -9.44 8.47 9.26
C ALA A 35 -8.86 8.96 7.92
N ALA A 36 -9.44 10.00 7.32
CA ALA A 36 -8.90 10.65 6.13
C ALA A 36 -7.48 11.21 6.39
N ALA A 37 -7.27 11.94 7.50
CA ALA A 37 -5.95 12.42 7.89
C ALA A 37 -4.93 11.27 8.04
N CYS A 38 -5.31 10.13 8.63
CA CYS A 38 -4.48 8.94 8.68
C CYS A 38 -4.10 8.43 7.28
N THR A 39 -5.04 8.38 6.32
CA THR A 39 -4.74 7.95 4.95
C THR A 39 -3.78 8.91 4.23
N VAL A 40 -3.86 10.23 4.50
CA VAL A 40 -2.89 11.23 4.01
C VAL A 40 -1.51 11.05 4.65
N LEU A 41 -1.43 10.71 5.95
CA LEU A 41 -0.17 10.39 6.61
C LEU A 41 0.48 9.11 6.02
N ILE A 42 -0.33 8.07 5.75
CA ILE A 42 0.12 6.83 5.10
C ILE A 42 0.66 7.13 3.69
N TYR A 43 -0.05 7.93 2.90
CA TYR A 43 0.42 8.45 1.61
C TYR A 43 1.76 9.20 1.75
N GLY A 44 1.85 10.11 2.73
CA GLY A 44 3.02 10.94 3.01
C GLY A 44 4.28 10.14 3.38
N ILE A 45 4.14 9.02 4.09
CA ILE A 45 5.26 8.12 4.37
C ILE A 45 5.61 7.27 3.14
N ARG A 46 4.60 6.76 2.40
CA ARG A 46 4.85 5.87 1.25
C ARG A 46 5.44 6.58 0.03
N ARG A 47 5.08 7.84 -0.25
CA ARG A 47 5.63 8.60 -1.39
C ARG A 47 7.15 8.78 -1.33
N HIS A 48 7.73 8.78 -0.13
CA HIS A 48 9.18 8.93 0.09
C HIS A 48 9.94 7.60 0.03
N LYS A 49 9.25 6.46 -0.09
CA LYS A 49 9.86 5.14 -0.19
C LYS A 49 10.21 4.85 -1.65
N MET A 50 11.48 5.06 -2.01
CA MET A 50 12.06 4.93 -3.36
C MET A 50 11.84 3.59 -4.11
N ASP A 51 11.13 2.62 -3.54
CA ASP A 51 10.95 1.26 -4.09
C ASP A 51 9.49 0.97 -4.53
N ASP A 52 8.55 1.92 -4.38
CA ASP A 52 7.13 1.75 -4.76
C ASP A 52 6.72 2.54 -6.01
N TYR A 53 7.54 2.48 -7.07
CA TYR A 53 7.30 3.14 -8.38
C TYR A 53 6.00 2.73 -9.10
N ARG A 54 5.25 1.73 -8.62
CA ARG A 54 4.04 1.20 -9.28
C ARG A 54 2.79 2.09 -9.12
N GLY A 55 2.93 3.35 -8.72
CA GLY A 55 1.82 4.31 -8.56
C GLY A 55 0.78 3.96 -7.47
N ARG A 56 0.91 2.81 -6.79
CA ARG A 56 -0.06 2.30 -5.80
C ARG A 56 -0.33 3.25 -4.65
N TYR A 57 0.66 4.07 -4.29
CA TYR A 57 0.50 5.11 -3.27
C TYR A 57 -0.65 6.10 -3.60
N ARG A 58 -0.98 6.35 -4.89
CA ARG A 58 -2.12 7.20 -5.30
C ARG A 58 -3.48 6.70 -4.80
N LEU A 59 -3.63 5.39 -4.55
CA LEU A 59 -4.85 4.81 -3.99
C LEU A 59 -5.22 5.44 -2.63
N TRP A 60 -4.21 5.80 -1.83
CA TRP A 60 -4.41 6.39 -0.50
C TRP A 60 -4.94 7.82 -0.56
N LEU A 61 -4.72 8.57 -1.66
CA LEU A 61 -5.39 9.85 -1.89
C LEU A 61 -6.86 9.68 -2.23
N TRP A 62 -7.20 8.67 -3.05
CA TRP A 62 -8.60 8.35 -3.35
C TRP A 62 -9.35 7.87 -2.09
N ALA A 63 -8.69 7.09 -1.23
CA ALA A 63 -9.21 6.73 0.09
C ALA A 63 -9.43 7.98 0.98
N ALA A 64 -8.46 8.90 1.04
CA ALA A 64 -8.60 10.15 1.77
C ALA A 64 -9.77 11.00 1.27
N ALA A 65 -9.90 11.16 -0.05
CA ALA A 65 -10.99 11.92 -0.67
C ALA A 65 -12.36 11.29 -0.39
N GLY A 66 -12.47 9.96 -0.48
CA GLY A 66 -13.71 9.25 -0.14
C GLY A 66 -14.09 9.39 1.34
N LEU A 67 -13.12 9.31 2.25
CA LEU A 67 -13.35 9.49 3.69
C LEU A 67 -13.70 10.95 4.06
N LEU A 68 -13.10 11.94 3.40
CA LEU A 68 -13.51 13.35 3.55
C LEU A 68 -14.92 13.60 3.02
N LEU A 69 -15.27 13.04 1.85
CA LEU A 69 -16.62 13.19 1.30
C LEU A 69 -17.66 12.55 2.24
N ALA A 70 -17.38 11.36 2.78
CA ALA A 70 -18.22 10.72 3.78
C ALA A 70 -18.30 11.51 5.10
N SER A 71 -17.22 12.16 5.52
CA SER A 71 -17.19 13.05 6.69
C SER A 71 -18.10 14.26 6.51
N VAL A 72 -18.04 14.93 5.35
CA VAL A 72 -18.91 16.06 5.03
C VAL A 72 -20.37 15.62 4.91
N ASP A 73 -20.64 14.53 4.18
CA ASP A 73 -21.99 13.99 4.00
C ASP A 73 -22.63 13.48 5.30
N ALA A 74 -21.83 13.06 6.31
CA ALA A 74 -22.37 12.74 7.63
C ALA A 74 -23.00 13.93 8.35
N VAL A 75 -22.43 15.15 8.23
CA VAL A 75 -22.98 16.38 8.85
C VAL A 75 -23.97 17.09 7.94
N ALA A 76 -23.64 17.23 6.65
CA ALA A 76 -24.43 18.01 5.70
C ALA A 76 -25.63 17.26 5.10
N GLY A 77 -25.69 15.92 5.24
CA GLY A 77 -26.77 15.11 4.67
C GLY A 77 -26.88 15.29 3.16
N LEU A 78 -25.78 15.12 2.42
CA LEU A 78 -25.72 15.39 0.98
C LEU A 78 -26.46 14.33 0.14
N ARG A 79 -26.68 13.14 0.67
CA ARG A 79 -27.37 12.00 0.02
C ARG A 79 -28.64 12.37 -0.78
N PRO A 80 -29.66 13.07 -0.22
CA PRO A 80 -30.86 13.43 -0.98
C PRO A 80 -30.57 14.37 -2.16
N ALA A 81 -29.59 15.27 -2.04
CA ALA A 81 -29.19 16.16 -3.13
C ALA A 81 -28.49 15.37 -4.25
N PHE A 82 -27.64 14.40 -3.90
CA PHE A 82 -27.07 13.47 -4.88
C PHE A 82 -28.14 12.62 -5.57
N ASP A 83 -29.15 12.15 -4.84
CA ASP A 83 -30.25 11.35 -5.40
C ASP A 83 -31.06 12.14 -6.44
N VAL A 84 -31.36 13.42 -6.18
CA VAL A 84 -32.02 14.32 -7.13
C VAL A 84 -31.15 14.54 -8.38
N VAL A 85 -29.86 14.85 -8.22
CA VAL A 85 -28.96 15.09 -9.36
C VAL A 85 -28.75 13.83 -10.21
N VAL A 86 -28.54 12.67 -9.58
CA VAL A 86 -28.37 11.40 -10.28
C VAL A 86 -29.67 10.95 -10.93
N GLY A 87 -30.82 11.17 -10.29
CA GLY A 87 -32.14 10.89 -10.87
C GLY A 87 -32.40 11.73 -12.13
N ALA A 88 -32.10 13.02 -12.09
CA ALA A 88 -32.22 13.93 -13.24
C ALA A 88 -31.29 13.53 -14.41
N LEU A 89 -30.02 13.22 -14.12
CA LEU A 89 -29.04 12.79 -15.13
C LEU A 89 -29.36 11.41 -15.74
N SER A 90 -29.93 10.50 -14.96
CA SER A 90 -30.19 9.11 -15.39
C SER A 90 -31.48 8.96 -16.20
N GLY A 91 -32.32 10.00 -16.28
CA GLY A 91 -33.60 9.99 -17.01
C GLY A 91 -34.61 8.93 -16.53
N ARG A 92 -34.40 8.36 -15.35
CA ARG A 92 -35.15 7.23 -14.80
C ARG A 92 -35.44 7.46 -13.33
N ALA A 93 -36.72 7.70 -13.01
CA ALA A 93 -37.25 7.67 -11.64
C ALA A 93 -37.35 6.24 -11.05
N LEU A 94 -36.58 5.29 -11.60
CA LEU A 94 -36.69 3.86 -11.32
C LEU A 94 -35.62 3.43 -10.32
N LEU A 95 -35.95 3.61 -9.04
CA LEU A 95 -36.08 2.51 -8.09
C LEU A 95 -37.13 2.93 -7.05
N ILE A 96 -38.34 2.37 -7.14
CA ILE A 96 -39.40 2.56 -6.15
C ILE A 96 -38.98 1.76 -4.90
N GLY A 97 -38.28 2.41 -3.97
CA GLY A 97 -37.71 1.76 -2.79
C GLY A 97 -36.60 2.59 -2.12
N SER A 98 -35.95 2.00 -1.11
CA SER A 98 -34.94 2.67 -0.26
C SER A 98 -33.52 2.71 -0.83
N LEU A 99 -33.26 2.10 -2.00
CA LEU A 99 -31.92 2.03 -2.60
C LEU A 99 -31.83 2.90 -3.86
N SER A 100 -31.26 4.08 -3.72
CA SER A 100 -31.05 5.01 -4.83
C SER A 100 -29.86 4.63 -5.72
N TRP A 101 -29.84 5.13 -6.95
CA TRP A 101 -28.69 4.97 -7.87
C TRP A 101 -27.40 5.58 -7.30
N ALA A 102 -27.48 6.70 -6.57
CA ALA A 102 -26.31 7.28 -5.92
C ALA A 102 -25.79 6.36 -4.80
N THR A 103 -26.69 5.79 -3.99
CA THR A 103 -26.32 4.82 -2.93
C THR A 103 -25.65 3.58 -3.53
N ALA A 104 -26.19 3.03 -4.62
CA ALA A 104 -25.60 1.89 -5.33
C ALA A 104 -24.22 2.24 -5.92
N ALA A 105 -24.06 3.41 -6.55
CA ALA A 105 -22.78 3.86 -7.08
C ALA A 105 -21.73 4.07 -5.98
N CYS A 106 -22.10 4.73 -4.88
CA CYS A 106 -21.26 4.91 -3.69
C CYS A 106 -20.85 3.57 -3.08
N PHE A 107 -21.75 2.57 -3.01
CA PHE A 107 -21.43 1.24 -2.52
C PHE A 107 -20.42 0.51 -3.42
N VAL A 108 -20.60 0.56 -4.74
CA VAL A 108 -19.67 -0.08 -5.70
C VAL A 108 -18.29 0.59 -5.67
N ILE A 109 -18.22 1.92 -5.71
CA ILE A 109 -16.97 2.69 -5.71
C ILE A 109 -16.26 2.53 -4.37
N GLY A 110 -16.98 2.73 -3.25
CA GLY A 110 -16.46 2.58 -1.89
C GLY A 110 -16.02 1.15 -1.58
N GLY A 111 -16.79 0.16 -2.00
CA GLY A 111 -16.45 -1.25 -1.86
C GLY A 111 -15.20 -1.65 -2.65
N ALA A 112 -15.09 -1.24 -3.92
CA ALA A 112 -13.90 -1.49 -4.73
C ALA A 112 -12.64 -0.82 -4.16
N LEU A 113 -12.78 0.41 -3.63
CA LEU A 113 -11.72 1.14 -2.95
C LEU A 113 -11.32 0.44 -1.64
N GLY A 114 -12.29 0.04 -0.82
CA GLY A 114 -12.09 -0.69 0.44
C GLY A 114 -11.39 -2.04 0.24
N VAL A 115 -11.80 -2.83 -0.76
CA VAL A 115 -11.13 -4.10 -1.12
C VAL A 115 -9.69 -3.87 -1.55
N ARG A 116 -9.41 -2.82 -2.34
CA ARG A 116 -8.02 -2.49 -2.72
C ARG A 116 -7.16 -2.05 -1.53
N VAL A 117 -7.72 -1.25 -0.62
CA VAL A 117 -7.04 -0.88 0.65
C VAL A 117 -6.81 -2.12 1.51
N ALA A 118 -7.79 -3.03 1.62
CA ALA A 118 -7.62 -4.29 2.33
C ALA A 118 -6.43 -5.10 1.77
N ILE A 119 -6.38 -5.32 0.45
CA ILE A 119 -5.28 -6.05 -0.21
C ILE A 119 -3.90 -5.43 0.09
N ASP A 120 -3.78 -4.10 0.09
CA ASP A 120 -2.54 -3.38 0.38
C ASP A 120 -2.17 -3.39 1.88
N THR A 121 -3.15 -3.63 2.77
CA THR A 121 -2.95 -3.77 4.23
C THR A 121 -2.70 -5.22 4.70
N TRP A 122 -2.93 -6.24 3.87
CA TRP A 122 -2.78 -7.68 4.20
C TRP A 122 -1.44 -8.10 4.84
N ARG A 123 -0.37 -7.32 4.65
CA ARG A 123 0.93 -7.57 5.30
C ARG A 123 0.93 -7.27 6.81
N SER A 124 0.00 -6.44 7.28
CA SER A 124 -0.20 -6.09 8.68
C SER A 124 -1.44 -6.80 9.22
N ARG A 125 -1.26 -8.00 9.79
CA ARG A 125 -2.37 -8.87 10.25
C ARG A 125 -3.33 -8.14 11.21
N GLY A 126 -2.79 -7.33 12.14
CA GLY A 126 -3.60 -6.57 13.10
C GLY A 126 -4.44 -5.46 12.45
N SER A 127 -3.89 -4.75 11.45
CA SER A 127 -4.66 -3.78 10.65
C SER A 127 -5.69 -4.49 9.78
N THR A 128 -5.33 -5.60 9.13
CA THR A 128 -6.27 -6.38 8.30
C THR A 128 -7.46 -6.89 9.11
N ALA A 129 -7.21 -7.42 10.31
CA ALA A 129 -8.27 -7.92 11.20
C ALA A 129 -9.18 -6.79 11.71
N THR A 130 -8.63 -5.63 12.06
CA THR A 130 -9.44 -4.47 12.50
C THR A 130 -10.23 -3.84 11.36
N LEU A 131 -9.67 -3.76 10.15
CA LEU A 131 -10.40 -3.30 8.96
C LEU A 131 -11.49 -4.29 8.52
N ALA A 132 -11.26 -5.61 8.64
CA ALA A 132 -12.29 -6.62 8.42
C ALA A 132 -13.41 -6.51 9.47
N GLY A 133 -13.06 -6.30 10.75
CA GLY A 133 -14.02 -6.02 11.82
C GLY A 133 -14.86 -4.77 11.55
N ALA A 134 -14.24 -3.67 11.10
CA ALA A 134 -14.96 -2.46 10.70
C ALA A 134 -15.94 -2.74 9.54
N GLY A 135 -15.53 -3.52 8.53
CA GLY A 135 -16.41 -3.95 7.44
C GLY A 135 -17.61 -4.78 7.90
N LEU A 136 -17.41 -5.70 8.85
CA LEU A 136 -18.50 -6.46 9.48
C LEU A 136 -19.44 -5.57 10.30
N LEU A 137 -18.92 -4.57 11.01
CA LEU A 137 -19.73 -3.59 11.74
C LEU A 137 -20.54 -2.70 10.78
N TYR A 138 -19.99 -2.25 9.66
CA TYR A 138 -20.77 -1.54 8.63
C TYR A 138 -21.88 -2.42 8.03
N ALA A 139 -21.59 -3.70 7.76
CA ALA A 139 -22.60 -4.63 7.27
C ALA A 139 -23.72 -4.85 8.30
N MET A 140 -23.37 -4.97 9.59
CA MET A 140 -24.34 -5.06 10.69
C MET A 140 -25.17 -3.77 10.83
N ALA A 141 -24.56 -2.59 10.76
CA ALA A 141 -25.26 -1.31 10.81
C ALA A 141 -26.25 -1.16 9.65
N ALA A 142 -25.83 -1.50 8.43
CA ALA A 142 -26.70 -1.48 7.25
C ALA A 142 -27.83 -2.51 7.35
N TRP A 143 -27.56 -3.70 7.90
CA TRP A 143 -28.60 -4.71 8.15
C TRP A 143 -29.61 -4.23 9.19
N LEU A 144 -29.17 -3.66 10.32
CA LEU A 144 -30.05 -3.08 11.35
C LEU A 144 -30.91 -1.93 10.81
N ALA A 145 -30.37 -1.10 9.91
CA ALA A 145 -31.10 -0.01 9.27
C ALA A 145 -32.13 -0.49 8.22
N ALA A 146 -31.94 -1.68 7.64
CA ALA A 146 -32.82 -2.26 6.62
C ALA A 146 -33.77 -3.34 7.17
N ALA A 147 -33.55 -3.85 8.39
CA ALA A 147 -34.31 -4.96 8.95
C ALA A 147 -35.73 -4.51 9.38
N PRO A 148 -36.82 -5.11 8.86
CA PRO A 148 -38.19 -4.82 9.27
C PRO A 148 -38.57 -5.42 10.64
N VAL A 149 -37.57 -5.80 11.45
CA VAL A 149 -37.71 -6.68 12.61
C VAL A 149 -37.83 -5.91 13.93
N ALA A 150 -37.49 -4.62 13.94
CA ALA A 150 -37.63 -3.78 15.12
C ALA A 150 -39.08 -3.29 15.29
N ALA A 151 -39.69 -3.64 16.42
CA ALA A 151 -41.00 -3.12 16.81
C ALA A 151 -41.00 -1.60 17.09
N ASP A 152 -39.81 -1.01 17.26
CA ASP A 152 -39.59 0.42 17.45
C ASP A 152 -38.52 0.92 16.46
N ALA A 153 -38.92 1.82 15.55
CA ALA A 153 -38.06 2.41 14.55
C ALA A 153 -36.96 3.32 15.15
N MET A 154 -37.24 3.98 16.29
CA MET A 154 -36.26 4.81 16.98
C MET A 154 -35.15 3.94 17.58
N LEU A 155 -35.50 2.81 18.20
CA LEU A 155 -34.52 1.87 18.74
C LEU A 155 -33.61 1.30 17.63
N ALA A 156 -34.17 0.99 16.45
CA ALA A 156 -33.41 0.55 15.29
C ALA A 156 -32.44 1.63 14.76
N ALA A 157 -32.89 2.88 14.68
CA ALA A 157 -32.07 4.02 14.29
C ALA A 157 -30.92 4.28 15.28
N MET A 158 -31.19 4.20 16.59
CA MET A 158 -30.16 4.33 17.62
C MET A 158 -29.14 3.19 17.55
N ALA A 159 -29.59 1.93 17.42
CA ALA A 159 -28.72 0.76 17.35
C ALA A 159 -27.84 0.77 16.09
N SER A 160 -28.42 1.01 14.92
CA SER A 160 -27.66 1.11 13.65
C SER A 160 -26.63 2.23 13.68
N SER A 161 -26.99 3.41 14.22
CA SER A 161 -26.07 4.56 14.35
C SER A 161 -24.95 4.34 15.36
N PHE A 162 -25.23 3.63 16.46
CA PHE A 162 -24.19 3.20 17.42
C PHE A 162 -23.21 2.22 16.78
N VAL A 163 -23.71 1.20 16.08
CA VAL A 163 -22.86 0.22 15.37
C VAL A 163 -22.06 0.88 14.25
N ALA A 164 -22.65 1.85 13.51
CA ALA A 164 -21.93 2.65 12.52
C ALA A 164 -20.82 3.51 13.16
N SER A 165 -21.08 4.15 14.30
CA SER A 165 -20.08 4.91 15.05
C SER A 165 -18.91 4.02 15.52
N LEU A 166 -19.21 2.79 15.95
CA LEU A 166 -18.19 1.78 16.29
C LEU A 166 -17.42 1.31 15.05
N ALA A 167 -18.07 1.23 13.87
CA ALA A 167 -17.41 0.96 12.59
C ALA A 167 -16.43 2.09 12.21
N HIS A 168 -16.81 3.36 12.38
CA HIS A 168 -15.91 4.52 12.19
C HIS A 168 -14.69 4.46 13.12
N LEU A 169 -14.90 4.14 14.40
CA LEU A 169 -13.82 4.04 15.39
C LEU A 169 -12.86 2.87 15.10
N THR A 170 -13.39 1.70 14.73
CA THR A 170 -12.57 0.52 14.38
C THR A 170 -11.84 0.70 13.05
N LEU A 171 -12.43 1.40 12.07
CA LEU A 171 -11.78 1.83 10.84
C LEU A 171 -10.58 2.76 11.14
N LEU A 172 -10.78 3.80 11.96
CA LEU A 172 -9.73 4.71 12.40
C LEU A 172 -8.59 3.96 13.12
N LEU A 173 -8.93 3.04 14.02
CA LEU A 173 -7.95 2.20 14.71
C LEU A 173 -7.16 1.31 13.73
N GLY A 174 -7.83 0.68 12.76
CA GLY A 174 -7.19 -0.14 11.74
C GLY A 174 -6.24 0.63 10.83
N LEU A 175 -6.60 1.89 10.51
CA LEU A 175 -5.74 2.83 9.78
C LEU A 175 -4.55 3.32 10.63
N MET A 176 -4.75 3.64 11.90
CA MET A 176 -3.65 4.00 12.82
C MET A 176 -2.65 2.85 13.02
N LEU A 177 -3.15 1.62 13.16
CA LEU A 177 -2.31 0.41 13.21
C LEU A 177 -1.51 0.21 11.91
N TYR A 178 -2.10 0.52 10.75
CA TYR A 178 -1.38 0.49 9.47
C TYR A 178 -0.35 1.62 9.35
N ALA A 179 -0.69 2.85 9.72
CA ALA A 179 0.24 3.97 9.72
C ALA A 179 1.47 3.68 10.60
N ARG A 180 1.26 3.10 11.80
CA ARG A 180 2.34 2.60 12.66
C ARG A 180 3.17 1.50 12.00
N TYR A 181 2.53 0.54 11.32
CA TYR A 181 3.23 -0.51 10.55
C TYR A 181 4.13 0.10 9.46
N VAL A 182 3.58 0.99 8.63
CA VAL A 182 4.30 1.67 7.54
C VAL A 182 5.45 2.52 8.08
N LEU A 183 5.27 3.22 9.21
CA LEU A 183 6.33 3.98 9.87
C LEU A 183 7.47 3.09 10.39
N LEU A 184 7.15 1.92 10.96
CA LEU A 184 8.15 0.95 11.41
C LEU A 184 8.85 0.26 10.23
N GLU A 185 8.17 0.08 9.09
CA GLU A 185 8.77 -0.40 7.85
C GLU A 185 9.74 0.63 7.26
N ALA A 186 9.34 1.90 7.17
CA ALA A 186 10.17 2.99 6.67
C ALA A 186 11.42 3.22 7.52
N ARG A 187 11.33 3.02 8.85
CA ARG A 187 12.47 3.04 9.78
C ARG A 187 13.32 1.76 9.76
N GLY A 188 13.03 0.79 8.89
CA GLY A 188 13.76 -0.48 8.79
C GLY A 188 13.64 -1.39 10.03
N ARG A 189 12.75 -1.07 10.99
CA ARG A 189 12.61 -1.80 12.26
C ARG A 189 11.80 -3.10 12.12
N LEU A 190 10.97 -3.21 11.08
CA LEU A 190 10.32 -4.47 10.75
C LEU A 190 11.32 -5.40 10.04
N ARG A 191 11.59 -6.56 10.66
CA ARG A 191 12.28 -7.67 10.01
C ARG A 191 11.41 -8.21 8.87
N VAL A 192 11.53 -7.61 7.69
CA VAL A 192 10.96 -8.17 6.46
C VAL A 192 11.53 -9.59 6.32
N ARG A 193 10.67 -10.60 6.45
CA ARG A 193 11.01 -12.00 6.21
C ARG A 193 11.34 -12.14 4.74
N ARG A 194 12.60 -11.84 4.37
CA ARG A 194 13.12 -11.99 3.01
C ARG A 194 12.73 -13.39 2.56
N PRO A 195 12.05 -13.57 1.41
CA PRO A 195 11.70 -14.90 0.94
C PRO A 195 13.01 -15.68 0.87
N ARG A 196 13.08 -16.75 1.66
CA ARG A 196 14.29 -17.55 1.82
C ARG A 196 14.57 -18.08 0.42
N LYS A 197 15.55 -17.49 -0.28
CA LYS A 197 15.93 -17.90 -1.64
C LYS A 197 16.04 -19.42 -1.57
N LYS A 198 15.19 -20.15 -2.30
CA LYS A 198 15.32 -21.59 -2.41
C LYS A 198 16.76 -21.79 -2.87
N LYS A 199 17.62 -22.35 -2.01
CA LYS A 199 18.96 -22.75 -2.43
C LYS A 199 18.69 -23.67 -3.61
N ALA A 200 19.18 -23.34 -4.80
CA ALA A 200 19.12 -24.27 -5.91
C ALA A 200 19.71 -25.58 -5.39
N LYS A 201 19.00 -26.71 -5.55
CA LYS A 201 19.59 -28.04 -5.35
C LYS A 201 20.92 -28.02 -6.12
N PRO A 202 22.05 -28.43 -5.52
CA PRO A 202 23.27 -28.58 -6.31
C PRO A 202 22.97 -29.51 -7.48
N ALA A 203 23.43 -29.15 -8.68
CA ALA A 203 23.03 -29.83 -9.91
C ALA A 203 23.39 -31.33 -9.93
N ALA A 204 24.31 -31.77 -9.07
CA ALA A 204 24.66 -33.18 -8.85
C ALA A 204 23.43 -34.06 -8.55
N ASP A 205 22.54 -33.63 -7.67
CA ASP A 205 21.35 -34.43 -7.28
C ASP A 205 20.31 -34.48 -8.40
N ALA A 206 20.23 -33.45 -9.24
CA ALA A 206 19.30 -33.38 -10.36
C ALA A 206 19.71 -34.29 -11.52
N VAL A 207 21.01 -34.49 -11.75
CA VAL A 207 21.52 -35.41 -12.78
C VAL A 207 21.34 -36.87 -12.36
N ALA A 208 21.47 -37.18 -11.06
CA ALA A 208 21.16 -38.51 -10.54
C ALA A 208 19.66 -38.88 -10.71
N GLU A 209 18.76 -37.95 -10.40
CA GLU A 209 17.31 -38.13 -10.52
C GLU A 209 16.85 -38.27 -11.99
N VAL A 210 17.49 -37.56 -12.93
CA VAL A 210 17.22 -37.70 -14.38
C VAL A 210 17.78 -39.01 -14.95
N ASN A 211 18.98 -39.43 -14.54
CA ASN A 211 19.56 -40.69 -15.03
C ASN A 211 18.82 -41.94 -14.51
N ALA A 212 18.21 -41.87 -13.32
CA ALA A 212 17.32 -42.94 -12.84
C ALA A 212 15.99 -43.03 -13.62
N ALA A 213 15.54 -41.94 -14.24
CA ALA A 213 14.32 -41.89 -15.05
C ALA A 213 14.56 -42.09 -16.56
N ALA A 214 15.81 -42.09 -17.03
CA ALA A 214 16.17 -42.19 -18.45
C ALA A 214 16.06 -43.63 -19.04
N GLY A 215 15.47 -44.57 -18.29
CA GLY A 215 15.31 -45.98 -18.67
C GLY A 215 13.99 -46.31 -19.39
N SER A 216 13.37 -45.40 -20.14
CA SER A 216 12.16 -45.74 -20.93
C SER A 216 11.88 -44.78 -22.10
N THR A 217 11.76 -45.35 -23.31
CA THR A 217 11.12 -44.78 -24.52
C THR A 217 11.65 -43.45 -25.05
N GLY A 218 12.52 -43.52 -26.06
CA GLY A 218 12.92 -42.34 -26.83
C GLY A 218 11.85 -41.86 -27.82
N ARG A 219 11.48 -40.57 -27.74
CA ARG A 219 10.81 -39.85 -28.83
C ARG A 219 11.54 -38.55 -29.11
N LYS A 220 12.24 -38.47 -30.25
CA LYS A 220 13.00 -37.27 -30.66
C LYS A 220 12.03 -36.11 -30.94
N ILE A 221 11.92 -35.17 -30.00
CA ILE A 221 11.23 -33.89 -30.23
C ILE A 221 12.21 -32.98 -30.99
N LYS A 222 11.86 -32.65 -32.23
CA LYS A 222 12.58 -31.68 -33.04
C LYS A 222 12.16 -30.28 -32.57
N ILE A 223 13.09 -29.52 -32.00
CA ILE A 223 12.86 -28.14 -31.57
C ILE A 223 13.46 -27.23 -32.63
N ASP A 224 12.61 -26.46 -33.33
CA ASP A 224 13.09 -25.48 -34.29
C ASP A 224 13.74 -24.27 -33.59
N PRO A 225 14.83 -23.70 -34.14
CA PRO A 225 15.53 -22.58 -33.53
C PRO A 225 14.68 -21.30 -33.58
N PRO A 226 14.75 -20.43 -32.55
CA PRO A 226 13.97 -19.20 -32.52
C PRO A 226 14.41 -18.22 -33.62
N HIS A 227 13.44 -17.71 -34.39
CA HIS A 227 13.65 -16.67 -35.38
C HIS A 227 14.18 -15.38 -34.73
N TYR A 228 15.49 -15.16 -34.76
CA TYR A 228 16.08 -13.86 -34.50
C TYR A 228 15.71 -12.89 -35.63
N LYS A 229 14.74 -12.00 -35.37
CA LYS A 229 14.54 -10.82 -36.21
C LYS A 229 15.77 -9.92 -36.10
N LYS A 230 16.57 -9.91 -37.17
CA LYS A 230 17.76 -9.08 -37.35
C LYS A 230 17.32 -7.60 -37.41
N ALA A 231 17.46 -6.88 -36.30
CA ALA A 231 17.38 -5.42 -36.33
C ALA A 231 18.58 -4.86 -37.09
N ALA A 232 18.34 -3.94 -38.03
CA ALA A 232 19.40 -3.30 -38.79
C ALA A 232 20.19 -2.31 -37.90
N PRO A 233 21.50 -2.11 -38.15
CA PRO A 233 22.26 -1.07 -37.47
C PRO A 233 21.80 0.31 -37.95
N GLN A 234 21.65 1.26 -37.02
CA GLN A 234 21.64 2.68 -37.36
C GLN A 234 23.04 3.27 -37.16
N THR A 235 23.38 4.17 -38.07
CA THR A 235 24.72 4.69 -38.36
C THR A 235 25.25 5.61 -37.26
N GLU A 236 26.57 5.77 -37.25
CA GLU A 236 27.34 6.71 -36.44
C GLU A 236 26.90 8.17 -36.61
N GLU A 237 26.97 8.96 -35.53
CA GLU A 237 27.39 10.36 -35.63
C GLU A 237 28.07 10.86 -34.33
N GLN A 238 29.36 11.15 -34.43
CA GLN A 238 30.26 11.94 -33.56
C GLN A 238 31.11 12.81 -34.52
N PRO A 239 31.67 14.00 -34.16
CA PRO A 239 32.23 14.45 -32.87
C PRO A 239 31.44 15.67 -32.31
N ALA A 240 31.91 16.71 -31.58
CA ALA A 240 33.20 17.14 -30.97
C ALA A 240 32.85 17.86 -29.64
N ALA A 241 33.57 17.72 -28.51
CA ALA A 241 34.97 18.05 -28.18
C ALA A 241 35.28 19.55 -27.96
N ALA A 242 35.15 20.03 -26.71
CA ALA A 242 35.88 21.15 -26.09
C ALA A 242 35.76 21.00 -24.54
N LYS A 243 36.86 20.73 -23.82
CA LYS A 243 37.66 21.68 -23.01
C LYS A 243 36.86 22.41 -21.91
N SER A 244 37.18 22.47 -20.61
CA SER A 244 38.28 22.07 -19.69
C SER A 244 38.68 23.30 -18.85
N GLU A 245 38.57 23.24 -17.52
CA GLU A 245 39.37 23.92 -16.47
C GLU A 245 38.73 23.52 -15.10
N ASP A 246 39.43 22.96 -14.09
CA ASP A 246 40.55 23.46 -13.24
C ASP A 246 40.18 24.78 -12.48
N LYS A 247 40.46 25.01 -11.19
CA LYS A 247 41.47 24.43 -10.26
C LYS A 247 41.11 24.68 -8.73
N PRO A 248 41.99 24.66 -7.69
CA PRO A 248 41.68 23.98 -6.40
C PRO A 248 41.93 24.80 -5.10
N SER A 249 41.87 24.18 -3.90
CA SER A 249 42.77 24.37 -2.72
C SER A 249 42.32 23.42 -1.56
N ALA A 250 43.12 22.46 -1.06
CA ALA A 250 44.11 22.54 0.05
C ALA A 250 43.50 22.54 1.48
N ALA A 251 44.13 22.02 2.56
CA ALA A 251 45.19 21.01 2.75
C ALA A 251 45.35 20.66 4.25
N SER A 252 45.76 19.42 4.59
CA SER A 252 46.60 19.04 5.76
C SER A 252 46.88 17.52 5.68
N SER A 253 48.07 17.03 5.34
CA SER A 253 49.34 17.01 6.09
C SER A 253 49.39 16.01 7.25
N GLY A 254 49.95 14.83 7.01
CA GLY A 254 50.29 13.80 7.99
C GLY A 254 51.20 12.73 7.37
N LYS A 255 52.51 12.81 7.64
CA LYS A 255 53.57 12.09 6.92
C LYS A 255 54.15 10.97 7.79
N ALA A 256 54.16 9.73 7.29
CA ALA A 256 54.93 8.63 7.87
C ALA A 256 55.43 7.68 6.76
N ALA A 257 56.59 7.06 6.99
CA ALA A 257 57.45 6.38 6.02
C ALA A 257 56.78 5.30 5.15
N ALA A 258 57.24 5.20 3.90
CA ALA A 258 56.93 4.10 2.99
C ALA A 258 57.97 2.97 3.13
N SER A 259 57.50 1.75 3.44
CA SER A 259 58.17 0.49 3.12
C SER A 259 57.38 -0.18 2.01
N THR A 260 58.05 -0.56 0.92
CA THR A 260 57.41 -1.03 -0.31
C THR A 260 57.12 -2.53 -0.28
N ASP A 261 56.17 -2.94 0.56
CA ASP A 261 55.66 -4.32 0.59
C ASP A 261 54.17 -4.32 0.22
N ASP A 262 53.87 -4.30 -1.09
CA ASP A 262 52.48 -4.34 -1.63
C ASP A 262 51.89 -5.78 -1.62
N ASP A 263 52.15 -6.52 -0.55
CA ASP A 263 51.60 -7.86 -0.33
C ASP A 263 50.16 -7.78 0.21
N GLY A 264 49.25 -7.39 -0.69
CA GLY A 264 47.81 -7.55 -0.47
C GLY A 264 47.48 -8.99 -0.02
N PRO A 265 46.46 -9.21 0.82
CA PRO A 265 46.29 -10.46 1.56
C PRO A 265 46.30 -11.70 0.66
N ALA A 266 47.08 -12.71 1.05
CA ALA A 266 47.24 -13.96 0.30
C ALA A 266 45.88 -14.61 -0.02
N GLU A 267 45.74 -15.15 -1.23
CA GLU A 267 44.50 -15.79 -1.65
C GLU A 267 44.20 -17.02 -0.77
N GLY A 268 42.99 -17.06 -0.20
CA GLY A 268 42.57 -18.09 0.76
C GLY A 268 42.70 -17.70 2.23
N SER A 269 43.48 -16.66 2.57
CA SER A 269 43.63 -16.16 3.95
C SER A 269 42.30 -15.77 4.63
N PRO A 270 42.23 -15.75 5.98
CA PRO A 270 41.05 -15.28 6.69
C PRO A 270 40.65 -13.84 6.34
N GLN A 271 41.62 -13.00 5.97
CA GLN A 271 41.40 -11.62 5.51
C GLN A 271 40.81 -11.59 4.09
N TRP A 272 41.33 -12.41 3.16
CA TRP A 272 40.74 -12.59 1.82
C TRP A 272 39.26 -12.97 1.86
N ARG A 273 38.86 -13.77 2.87
CA ARG A 273 37.45 -14.17 3.07
C ARG A 273 36.54 -13.03 3.56
N LYS A 274 37.09 -11.94 4.11
CA LYS A 274 36.32 -10.75 4.55
C LYS A 274 36.08 -9.73 3.42
N LEU A 275 36.93 -9.71 2.39
CA LEU A 275 36.81 -8.76 1.27
C LEU A 275 35.51 -8.98 0.45
N PRO A 276 34.83 -7.93 -0.03
CA PRO A 276 33.74 -8.04 -1.00
C PRO A 276 34.17 -8.72 -2.31
N LYS A 277 33.21 -9.36 -2.99
CA LYS A 277 33.46 -10.18 -4.20
C LYS A 277 34.00 -9.36 -5.39
N SER A 278 33.71 -8.06 -5.43
CA SER A 278 34.26 -7.11 -6.41
C SER A 278 35.76 -6.89 -6.21
N GLU A 279 36.21 -6.63 -4.98
CA GLU A 279 37.63 -6.42 -4.66
C GLU A 279 38.46 -7.68 -4.89
N ARG A 280 37.97 -8.86 -4.49
CA ARG A 280 38.67 -10.13 -4.79
C ARG A 280 38.89 -10.32 -6.29
N ARG A 281 37.91 -9.96 -7.13
CA ARG A 281 38.06 -9.98 -8.60
C ARG A 281 39.04 -8.93 -9.11
N ARG A 282 39.09 -7.73 -8.52
CA ARG A 282 40.07 -6.68 -8.87
C ARG A 282 41.49 -7.11 -8.52
N LEU A 283 41.73 -7.60 -7.30
CA LEU A 283 43.03 -8.10 -6.85
C LEU A 283 43.49 -9.32 -7.67
N ALA A 284 42.58 -10.24 -8.00
CA ALA A 284 42.89 -11.37 -8.89
C ALA A 284 43.18 -10.95 -10.34
N LYS A 285 42.69 -9.78 -10.80
CA LYS A 285 43.06 -9.21 -12.11
C LYS A 285 44.45 -8.57 -12.04
N LEU A 286 44.71 -7.74 -11.04
CA LEU A 286 46.01 -7.11 -10.82
C LEU A 286 47.15 -8.14 -10.70
N ARG A 287 46.96 -9.22 -9.93
CA ARG A 287 47.93 -10.32 -9.82
C ARG A 287 48.19 -11.08 -11.13
N ARG A 288 47.24 -11.08 -12.08
CA ARG A 288 47.44 -11.66 -13.41
C ARG A 288 48.18 -10.71 -14.34
N GLU A 289 47.96 -9.41 -14.18
CA GLU A 289 48.66 -8.37 -14.93
C GLU A 289 50.12 -8.26 -14.47
N SER A 290 50.39 -8.33 -13.16
CA SER A 290 51.74 -8.33 -12.61
C SER A 290 52.51 -9.64 -12.82
N ALA A 291 51.83 -10.76 -13.12
CA ALA A 291 52.46 -12.04 -13.46
C ALA A 291 52.66 -12.23 -14.99
N ALA A 292 52.23 -11.26 -15.79
CA ALA A 292 52.39 -11.23 -17.25
C ALA A 292 53.34 -10.11 -17.72
N ALA A 293 53.93 -9.37 -16.78
CA ALA A 293 54.93 -8.31 -16.97
C ALA A 293 56.28 -8.77 -16.39
#